data_AF-A0A158C9H8-F1
#
_entry.id   AF-A0A158C9H8-F1
#
_cell.length_a   1.000
_cell.length_b   1.000
_cell.length_c   1.000
_cell.angle_alpha   90.00
_cell.angle_beta   90.00
_cell.angle_gamma   90.00
#
_symmetry.space_group_name_H-M   'P 1'
#
loop_
_entity.id
_entity.type
_entity.pdbx_description
1 polymer ?
#
loop_
_entity_poly.entity_id
_entity_poly.type
_entity_poly.pdbx_seq_one_letter_code
_entity_poly.pdbx_strand_id
1 'polypeptide(L)'
;MSTGHDDLDAWKRQRTLELAFELADSGRYEDFTDIAYALQFERGLATAQALIDDPDMRRVLNRRCADAREKLAPVQETEVVETVVETSNDHAEMPQAADFERAPSLIRRAFGFVWRSGSAGDFNSAAS
;
A
#
# COMPACT_ATOMS: atom_id res chain seq x y z
N MET A 1 2.50 -42.61 -13.68
CA MET A 1 2.39 -41.93 -12.37
C MET A 1 3.13 -40.61 -12.47
N SER A 2 2.45 -39.49 -12.22
CA SER A 2 2.88 -38.11 -12.54
C SER A 2 3.18 -37.28 -11.28
N THR A 3 3.60 -37.93 -10.20
CA THR A 3 3.67 -37.31 -8.86
C THR A 3 4.68 -36.17 -8.77
N GLY A 4 5.83 -36.26 -9.47
CA GLY A 4 6.86 -35.23 -9.38
C GLY A 4 6.46 -33.87 -9.96
N HIS A 5 5.57 -33.84 -10.96
CA HIS A 5 5.05 -32.58 -11.51
C HIS A 5 3.98 -31.97 -10.59
N ASP A 6 3.10 -32.82 -10.07
CA ASP A 6 2.04 -32.41 -9.14
C ASP A 6 2.62 -31.84 -7.83
N ASP A 7 3.70 -32.44 -7.31
CA ASP A 7 4.39 -31.99 -6.11
C ASP A 7 5.06 -30.62 -6.31
N LEU A 8 5.70 -30.41 -7.47
CA LEU A 8 6.32 -29.12 -7.80
C LEU A 8 5.26 -28.02 -7.92
N ASP A 9 4.14 -28.30 -8.56
CA ASP A 9 3.07 -27.32 -8.74
C ASP A 9 2.30 -27.09 -7.43
N ALA A 10 2.15 -28.09 -6.57
CA ALA A 10 1.67 -27.91 -5.21
C ALA A 10 2.59 -26.99 -4.40
N TRP A 11 3.90 -27.20 -4.48
CA TRP A 11 4.88 -26.36 -3.82
C TRP A 11 4.85 -24.91 -4.33
N LYS A 12 4.77 -24.68 -5.66
CA LYS A 12 4.64 -23.33 -6.22
C LYS A 12 3.38 -22.61 -5.76
N ARG A 13 2.25 -23.33 -5.71
CA ARG A 13 0.98 -22.79 -5.21
C ARG A 13 1.10 -22.38 -3.75
N GLN A 14 1.64 -23.28 -2.92
CA GLN A 14 1.88 -23.01 -1.51
C GLN A 14 2.78 -21.79 -1.32
N ARG A 15 3.89 -21.70 -2.06
CA ARG A 15 4.82 -20.56 -1.97
C ARG A 15 4.16 -19.25 -2.40
N THR A 16 3.25 -19.29 -3.37
CA THR A 16 2.49 -18.11 -3.82
C THR A 16 1.53 -17.62 -2.73
N LEU A 17 0.86 -18.53 -2.03
CA LEU A 17 -0.03 -18.20 -0.91
C LEU A 17 0.75 -17.61 0.27
N GLU A 18 1.89 -18.19 0.62
CA GLU A 18 2.78 -17.65 1.65
C GLU A 18 3.18 -16.21 1.32
N LEU A 19 3.50 -15.94 0.06
CA LEU A 19 3.86 -14.61 -0.39
C LEU A 19 2.70 -13.61 -0.31
N ALA A 20 1.48 -14.04 -0.63
CA ALA A 20 0.29 -13.22 -0.46
C ALA A 20 0.09 -12.82 1.01
N PHE A 21 0.33 -13.74 1.93
CA PHE A 21 0.29 -13.45 3.38
C PHE A 21 1.41 -12.51 3.81
N GLU A 22 2.64 -12.73 3.36
CA GLU A 22 3.77 -11.81 3.63
C GLU A 22 3.46 -10.37 3.14
N LEU A 23 2.83 -10.23 1.97
CA LEU A 23 2.39 -8.93 1.45
C LEU A 23 1.28 -8.32 2.30
N ALA A 24 0.25 -9.10 2.67
CA ALA A 24 -0.83 -8.61 3.52
C ALA A 24 -0.33 -8.12 4.89
N ASP A 25 0.55 -8.91 5.51
CA ASP A 25 1.09 -8.64 6.85
C ASP A 25 2.08 -7.45 6.85
N SER A 26 2.55 -6.99 5.67
CA SER A 26 3.45 -5.85 5.56
C SER A 26 2.78 -4.49 5.84
N GLY A 27 1.45 -4.42 5.78
CA GLY A 27 0.68 -3.18 5.94
C GLY A 27 0.89 -2.15 4.82
N ARG A 28 1.59 -2.50 3.73
CA ARG A 28 1.81 -1.64 2.57
C ARG A 28 0.67 -1.64 1.56
N TYR A 29 -0.17 -2.66 1.59
CA TYR A 29 -1.24 -2.91 0.62
C TYR A 29 -2.59 -2.67 1.28
N GLU A 30 -3.54 -2.10 0.56
CA GLU A 30 -4.86 -1.76 1.10
C GLU A 30 -5.76 -2.98 1.22
N ASP A 31 -5.79 -3.82 0.19
CA ASP A 31 -6.67 -4.97 0.09
C ASP A 31 -6.05 -6.12 -0.75
N PHE A 32 -6.82 -7.18 -0.97
CA PHE A 32 -6.42 -8.32 -1.79
C PHE A 32 -6.15 -7.94 -3.26
N THR A 33 -6.79 -6.89 -3.78
CA THR A 33 -6.65 -6.46 -5.18
C THR A 33 -5.24 -5.93 -5.41
N ASP A 34 -4.75 -5.11 -4.47
CA ASP A 34 -3.38 -4.60 -4.50
C ASP A 34 -2.35 -5.74 -4.38
N ILE A 35 -2.64 -6.75 -3.54
CA ILE A 35 -1.81 -7.94 -3.41
C ILE A 35 -1.79 -8.74 -4.71
N ALA A 36 -2.95 -8.95 -5.35
CA ALA A 36 -3.06 -9.66 -6.61
C ALA A 36 -2.24 -8.96 -7.70
N TYR A 37 -2.32 -7.62 -7.75
CA TYR A 37 -1.53 -6.80 -8.66
C TYR A 37 -0.03 -6.97 -8.41
N ALA A 38 0.42 -6.84 -7.16
CA ALA A 38 1.83 -6.99 -6.81
C ALA A 38 2.37 -8.38 -7.18
N LEU A 39 1.61 -9.44 -6.90
CA LEU A 39 2.01 -10.80 -7.25
C LEU A 39 2.11 -10.99 -8.77
N GLN A 40 1.17 -10.46 -9.53
CA GLN A 40 1.13 -10.63 -10.98
C GLN A 40 2.18 -9.79 -11.70
N PHE A 41 2.27 -8.50 -11.39
CA PHE A 41 3.05 -7.54 -12.16
C PHE A 41 4.44 -7.26 -11.57
N GLU A 42 4.57 -7.20 -10.25
CA GLU A 42 5.88 -6.97 -9.62
C GLU A 42 6.67 -8.27 -9.47
N ARG A 43 5.99 -9.41 -9.30
CA ARG A 43 6.62 -10.70 -9.04
C ARG A 43 6.45 -11.74 -10.15
N GLY A 44 5.70 -11.43 -11.21
CA GLY A 44 5.54 -12.30 -12.38
C GLY A 44 4.73 -13.58 -12.13
N LEU A 45 3.97 -13.66 -11.02
CA LEU A 45 3.18 -14.83 -10.66
C LEU A 45 1.81 -14.76 -11.32
N ALA A 46 1.74 -15.10 -12.61
CA ALA A 46 0.53 -14.99 -13.42
C ALA A 46 -0.68 -15.80 -12.88
N THR A 47 -0.42 -16.89 -12.16
CA THR A 47 -1.46 -17.75 -11.56
C THR A 47 -1.89 -17.30 -10.17
N ALA A 48 -1.26 -16.27 -9.59
CA ALA A 48 -1.53 -15.83 -8.23
C ALA A 48 -2.97 -15.39 -8.03
N GLN A 49 -3.52 -14.62 -8.98
CA GLN A 49 -4.90 -14.15 -8.90
C GLN A 49 -5.87 -15.33 -8.75
N ALA A 50 -5.76 -16.35 -9.60
CA ALA A 50 -6.62 -17.53 -9.54
C ALA A 50 -6.53 -18.30 -8.20
N LEU A 51 -5.39 -18.21 -7.50
CA LEU A 51 -5.19 -18.86 -6.21
C LEU A 51 -5.78 -18.08 -5.03
N ILE A 52 -5.81 -16.75 -5.12
CA ILE A 52 -6.28 -15.87 -4.04
C ILE A 52 -7.68 -15.28 -4.30
N ASP A 53 -8.28 -15.59 -5.45
CA ASP A 53 -9.60 -15.07 -5.85
C ASP A 53 -10.76 -15.65 -5.04
N ASP A 54 -10.51 -16.72 -4.29
CA ASP A 54 -11.51 -17.36 -3.44
C ASP A 54 -12.09 -16.36 -2.42
N PRO A 55 -13.43 -16.27 -2.27
CA PRO A 55 -14.06 -15.31 -1.37
C PRO A 55 -13.58 -15.38 0.08
N ASP A 56 -13.29 -16.57 0.60
CA ASP A 56 -12.79 -16.73 1.97
C ASP A 56 -11.33 -16.26 2.07
N MET A 57 -10.51 -16.59 1.07
CA MET A 57 -9.14 -16.10 0.99
C MET A 57 -9.07 -14.56 0.92
N ARG A 58 -9.93 -13.94 0.10
CA ARG A 58 -10.03 -12.47 0.00
C ARG A 58 -10.35 -11.83 1.36
N ARG A 59 -11.28 -12.41 2.12
CA ARG A 59 -11.61 -11.94 3.48
C ARG A 59 -10.42 -12.03 4.43
N VAL A 60 -9.67 -13.15 4.38
CA VAL A 60 -8.48 -13.34 5.21
C VAL A 60 -7.39 -12.31 4.88
N LEU A 61 -7.11 -12.11 3.59
CA LEU A 61 -6.10 -11.14 3.15
C LEU A 61 -6.49 -9.71 3.53
N ASN A 62 -7.74 -9.30 3.27
CA ASN A 62 -8.21 -7.96 3.63
C ASN A 62 -8.14 -7.71 5.14
N ARG A 63 -8.50 -8.71 5.95
CA ARG A 63 -8.38 -8.61 7.41
C ARG A 63 -6.92 -8.43 7.83
N ARG A 64 -6.00 -9.21 7.25
CA ARG A 64 -4.57 -9.09 7.54
C ARG A 64 -4.01 -7.73 7.12
N CYS A 65 -4.41 -7.20 5.97
CA CYS A 65 -4.05 -5.85 5.55
C CYS A 65 -4.53 -4.80 6.56
N ALA A 66 -5.78 -4.89 7.01
CA ALA A 66 -6.34 -3.98 8.00
C ALA A 66 -5.60 -4.08 9.34
N ASP A 67 -5.40 -5.29 9.85
CA ASP A 67 -4.69 -5.56 11.11
C ASP A 67 -3.23 -5.05 11.04
N ALA A 68 -2.55 -5.22 9.90
CA ALA A 68 -1.18 -4.74 9.71
C ALA A 68 -1.11 -3.21 9.65
N ARG A 69 -2.08 -2.57 8.97
CA ARG A 69 -2.19 -1.11 8.92
C ARG A 69 -2.52 -0.50 10.28
N GLU A 70 -3.40 -1.13 11.06
CA GLU A 70 -3.72 -0.69 12.41
C GLU A 70 -2.50 -0.74 13.33
N LYS A 71 -1.66 -1.79 13.21
CA LYS A 71 -0.39 -1.89 13.95
C LYS A 71 0.63 -0.82 13.57
N LEU A 72 0.59 -0.34 12.33
CA LEU A 72 1.50 0.69 11.83
C LEU A 72 0.95 2.11 12.02
N ALA A 73 -0.36 2.25 12.19
CA ALA A 73 -0.97 3.53 12.50
C ALA A 73 -0.42 3.97 13.86
N PRO A 74 0.26 5.14 13.94
CA PRO A 74 0.61 5.69 15.23
C PRO A 74 -0.70 5.87 15.99
N VAL A 75 -0.76 5.35 17.21
CA VAL A 75 -1.87 5.55 18.12
C VAL A 75 -2.10 7.05 18.17
N GLN A 76 -3.15 7.52 17.49
CA GLN A 76 -3.66 8.86 17.73
C GLN A 76 -4.29 8.75 19.10
N GLU A 77 -3.46 8.87 20.14
CA GLU A 77 -3.91 9.24 21.47
C GLU A 77 -4.71 10.51 21.28
N THR A 78 -6.01 10.31 21.28
CA THR A 78 -7.00 11.33 21.53
C THR A 78 -6.74 11.76 22.97
N GLU A 79 -5.75 12.63 23.17
CA GLU A 79 -5.69 13.53 24.32
C GLU A 79 -6.86 14.51 24.18
N VAL A 80 -8.07 14.01 24.43
CA VAL A 80 -9.20 14.81 24.88
C VAL A 80 -9.02 14.93 26.39
N VAL A 81 -8.06 15.75 26.82
CA VAL A 81 -8.05 16.27 28.19
C VAL A 81 -8.56 17.70 28.12
N GLU A 82 -9.86 17.78 28.32
CA GLU A 82 -10.59 18.94 28.78
C GLU A 82 -9.88 19.56 29.99
N THR A 83 -9.08 20.59 29.78
CA THR A 83 -8.80 21.59 30.82
C THR A 83 -9.42 22.90 30.40
N VAL A 84 -10.70 23.06 30.76
CA VAL A 84 -11.25 24.35 31.18
C VAL A 84 -10.28 24.93 32.21
N VAL A 85 -9.50 25.92 31.81
CA VAL A 85 -8.93 26.92 32.72
C VAL A 85 -9.24 28.27 32.10
N GLU A 86 -10.41 28.79 32.48
CA GLU A 86 -10.63 30.23 32.56
C GLU A 86 -9.50 30.83 33.40
N THR A 87 -8.60 31.58 32.78
CA THR A 87 -7.96 32.70 33.45
C THR A 87 -8.19 33.95 32.62
N SER A 88 -9.26 34.64 33.01
CA SER A 88 -9.36 36.10 33.08
C SER A 88 -8.06 36.83 32.74
N ASN A 89 -8.07 37.56 31.63
CA ASN A 89 -7.39 38.84 31.51
C ASN A 89 -8.23 39.75 30.64
N ASP A 90 -8.99 40.57 31.34
CA ASP A 90 -9.75 41.71 30.86
C ASP A 90 -8.77 42.81 30.42
N HIS A 91 -8.59 43.00 29.12
CA HIS A 91 -8.14 44.29 28.60
C HIS A 91 -8.69 44.56 27.18
N ALA A 92 -9.79 45.32 27.18
CA ALA A 92 -10.32 46.23 26.18
C ALA A 92 -9.62 46.34 24.81
N GLU A 93 -10.30 45.93 23.73
CA GLU A 93 -10.84 46.80 22.66
C GLU A 93 -11.41 45.93 21.50
N MET A 94 -12.60 46.29 21.01
CA MET A 94 -13.21 45.78 19.77
C MET A 94 -13.21 46.90 18.69
N PRO A 95 -13.69 46.67 17.45
CA PRO A 95 -13.38 45.63 16.45
C PRO A 95 -13.01 46.30 15.10
N GLN A 96 -12.49 45.56 14.10
CA GLN A 96 -12.75 45.92 12.69
C GLN A 96 -12.48 44.79 11.70
N ALA A 97 -13.53 44.45 10.94
CA ALA A 97 -13.50 43.65 9.75
C ALA A 97 -13.04 44.50 8.56
N ALA A 98 -12.08 43.99 7.76
CA ALA A 98 -12.03 44.12 6.29
C ALA A 98 -10.67 43.63 5.77
N ASP A 99 -10.75 42.75 4.78
CA ASP A 99 -9.86 42.65 3.62
C ASP A 99 -8.37 42.32 3.83
N PHE A 100 -8.05 41.03 3.74
CA PHE A 100 -6.99 40.60 2.82
C PHE A 100 -7.40 39.31 2.12
N GLU A 101 -7.92 39.45 0.91
CA GLU A 101 -7.89 38.39 -0.09
C GLU A 101 -6.46 37.89 -0.27
N ARG A 102 -6.22 36.59 -0.05
CA ARG A 102 -5.06 35.90 -0.66
C ARG A 102 -5.26 34.39 -0.76
N ALA A 103 -5.97 33.95 -1.79
CA ALA A 103 -5.69 32.65 -2.42
C ALA A 103 -4.49 32.81 -3.38
N PRO A 104 -3.90 31.74 -3.96
CA PRO A 104 -3.41 30.47 -3.41
C PRO A 104 -1.89 30.33 -3.63
N SER A 105 -1.13 29.69 -2.72
CA SER A 105 0.31 29.42 -2.97
C SER A 105 0.54 28.01 -3.53
N LEU A 106 0.65 27.99 -4.86
CA LEU A 106 1.41 27.11 -5.75
C LEU A 106 2.28 26.00 -5.11
N ILE A 107 2.00 24.76 -5.54
CA ILE A 107 2.94 23.78 -6.15
C ILE A 107 4.38 23.79 -5.60
N ARG A 108 4.81 22.67 -5.00
CA ARG A 108 6.03 21.91 -5.36
C ARG A 108 6.26 20.71 -4.43
N ARG A 109 5.99 19.49 -4.91
CA ARG A 109 6.90 18.35 -4.66
C ARG A 109 6.71 17.28 -5.73
N ALA A 110 7.42 17.46 -6.84
CA ALA A 110 7.67 16.39 -7.79
C ALA A 110 8.74 15.46 -7.19
N PHE A 111 8.39 14.21 -6.89
CA PHE A 111 9.36 13.13 -6.79
C PHE A 111 9.36 12.40 -8.12
N GLY A 112 10.34 12.74 -8.97
CA GLY A 112 10.67 11.95 -10.14
C GLY A 112 11.35 10.66 -9.69
N PHE A 113 10.67 9.52 -9.84
CA PHE A 113 11.32 8.22 -9.84
C PHE A 113 11.91 8.01 -11.23
N VAL A 114 13.24 8.09 -11.35
CA VAL A 114 13.96 7.63 -12.53
C VAL A 114 14.01 6.11 -12.48
N TRP A 115 13.18 5.45 -13.29
CA TRP A 115 13.39 4.05 -13.66
C TRP A 115 14.49 3.98 -14.70
N ARG A 116 15.62 3.38 -14.32
CA ARG A 116 16.71 3.03 -15.24
C ARG A 116 16.31 1.76 -15.99
N SER A 117 15.78 1.93 -17.20
CA SER A 117 15.59 0.83 -18.16
C SER A 117 16.97 0.28 -18.57
N GLY A 118 17.25 -0.95 -18.15
CA GLY A 118 18.40 -1.72 -18.64
C GLY A 118 18.05 -2.36 -19.98
N SER A 119 18.53 -1.76 -21.07
CA SER A 119 18.57 -2.36 -22.40
C SER A 119 19.86 -3.17 -22.53
N ALA A 120 19.76 -4.49 -22.69
CA ALA A 120 20.82 -5.36 -23.19
C ALA A 120 20.20 -6.65 -23.74
N GLY A 121 20.24 -6.81 -25.05
CA GLY A 121 19.70 -7.97 -25.75
C GLY A 121 19.72 -7.75 -27.25
N ASP A 122 20.93 -7.66 -27.81
CA ASP A 122 21.22 -7.50 -29.22
C ASP A 122 20.54 -8.58 -30.07
N PHE A 123 19.70 -8.16 -31.02
CA PHE A 123 19.30 -9.00 -32.15
C PHE A 123 20.45 -9.02 -33.17
N ASN A 124 21.29 -10.05 -33.12
CA ASN A 124 22.21 -10.35 -34.20
C ASN A 124 21.61 -11.43 -35.11
N SER A 125 21.19 -10.99 -36.29
CA SER A 125 21.00 -11.80 -37.48
C SER A 125 22.34 -12.43 -37.90
N ALA A 126 22.38 -13.74 -38.07
CA ALA A 126 23.36 -14.38 -38.95
C ALA A 126 22.83 -15.72 -39.48
N ALA A 127 22.84 -15.82 -40.80
CA ALA A 127 22.53 -17.00 -41.58
C ALA A 127 23.61 -18.07 -41.45
N SER A 128 23.20 -19.34 -41.57
CA SER A 128 23.94 -20.42 -42.23
C SER A 128 22.98 -21.53 -42.61
#